data_AF-A0A0J7YRJ2-F1
#
_entry.id   AF-A0A0J7YRJ2-F1
#
_cell.length_a   1.000
_cell.length_b   1.000
_cell.length_c   1.000
_cell.angle_alpha   90.00
_cell.angle_beta   90.00
_cell.angle_gamma   90.00
#
_symmetry.space_group_name_H-M   'P 1'
#
loop_
_entity.id
_entity.type
_entity.pdbx_description
1 polymer ?
#
loop_
_entity_poly.entity_id
_entity_poly.type
_entity_poly.pdbx_seq_one_letter_code
_entity_poly.pdbx_strand_id
1 'polypeptide(L)'
;MAHGGHPRVIVVGHDSPEAAERPPIVLALLAGASLADRIAEPGPVDAPEAARIGVDLLSAVRTAHEAGVLHRDITPANVLIE
;
A
#
# COMPACT_ATOMS: atom_id res chain seq x y z
N MET A 1 -9.13 14.32 -13.33
CA MET A 1 -7.66 14.13 -13.37
C MET A 1 -7.39 12.64 -13.18
N ALA A 2 -6.58 12.02 -14.04
CA ALA A 2 -6.44 10.56 -14.09
C ALA A 2 -5.74 10.01 -12.83
N HIS A 3 -6.42 9.10 -12.13
CA HIS A 3 -5.85 8.38 -11.00
C HIS A 3 -4.92 7.29 -11.56
N GLY A 4 -3.62 7.53 -11.50
CA GLY A 4 -2.59 6.56 -11.83
C GLY A 4 -2.57 5.43 -10.79
N GLY A 5 -3.53 4.52 -10.87
CA GLY A 5 -3.49 3.27 -10.13
C GLY A 5 -2.45 2.35 -10.75
N HIS A 6 -1.36 2.09 -10.04
CA HIS A 6 -0.50 0.95 -10.34
C HIS A 6 -1.08 -0.27 -9.60
N PRO A 7 -1.09 -1.49 -10.18
CA PRO A 7 -1.67 -2.68 -9.54
C PRO A 7 -1.08 -3.02 -8.17
N ARG A 8 0.00 -2.37 -7.76
CA ARG A 8 0.70 -2.57 -6.48
C ARG A 8 0.83 -1.30 -5.63
N VAL A 9 0.22 -0.19 -6.02
CA VAL A 9 0.30 1.09 -5.28
C VAL A 9 -1.08 1.70 -5.19
N ILE A 10 -1.57 1.86 -3.96
CA ILE A 10 -2.72 2.72 -3.67
C ILE A 10 -2.17 4.12 -3.43
N VAL A 11 -2.47 5.05 -4.34
CA VAL A 11 -2.21 6.47 -4.10
C VAL A 11 -3.41 7.07 -3.39
N VAL A 12 -3.16 7.62 -2.21
CA VAL A 12 -4.16 8.33 -1.42
C VAL A 12 -4.39 9.73 -2.03
N GLY A 13 -5.50 9.90 -2.73
CA GLY A 13 -5.97 11.21 -3.19
C GLY A 13 -6.83 11.90 -2.14
N HIS A 14 -6.73 13.22 -2.08
CA HIS A 14 -7.72 14.06 -1.39
C HIS A 14 -8.69 14.57 -2.45
N ASP A 15 -9.91 14.04 -2.46
CA ASP A 15 -10.99 14.55 -3.30
C ASP A 15 -12.08 15.08 -2.35
N SER A 16 -12.07 16.39 -2.11
CA SER A 16 -13.09 17.05 -1.30
C SER A 16 -13.28 18.49 -1.76
N PRO A 17 -14.53 18.99 -1.83
CA PRO A 17 -14.79 20.40 -2.02
C PRO A 17 -14.18 21.20 -0.85
N GLU A 18 -13.62 22.38 -1.15
CA GLU A 18 -12.75 23.23 -0.33
C GLU A 18 -13.28 23.66 1.07
N ALA A 19 -14.39 23.08 1.57
CA ALA A 19 -15.19 23.60 2.67
C ALA A 19 -15.08 22.87 4.02
N ALA A 20 -14.29 21.81 4.16
CA ALA A 20 -14.15 21.08 5.44
C ALA A 20 -12.79 21.37 6.11
N GLU A 21 -12.79 21.75 7.39
CA GLU A 21 -11.56 21.92 8.20
C GLU A 21 -10.66 20.66 8.20
N ARG A 22 -11.25 19.49 7.94
CA ARG A 22 -10.56 18.22 7.71
C ARG A 22 -11.26 17.46 6.58
N PRO A 23 -10.79 17.53 5.34
CA PRO A 23 -11.40 16.80 4.24
C PRO A 23 -11.25 15.27 4.48
N PRO A 24 -12.30 14.47 4.23
CA PRO A 24 -12.19 13.03 4.32
C PRO A 24 -11.22 12.50 3.25
N ILE A 25 -10.46 11.47 3.61
CA ILE A 25 -9.61 10.75 2.68
C ILE A 25 -10.45 9.64 2.04
N VAL A 26 -10.56 9.62 0.72
CA VAL A 26 -11.29 8.59 -0.03
C VAL A 26 -10.28 7.69 -0.76
N LEU A 27 -10.35 6.39 -0.49
CA LEU A 27 -9.42 5.37 -0.99
C LEU A 27 -10.19 4.22 -1.64
N ALA A 28 -9.54 3.46 -2.52
CA ALA A 28 -10.06 2.17 -2.95
C ALA A 28 -10.04 1.17 -1.78
N LEU A 29 -11.18 0.52 -1.54
CA LEU A 29 -11.24 -0.64 -0.64
C LEU A 29 -10.70 -1.86 -1.40
N LEU A 30 -9.50 -2.31 -1.06
CA LEU A 30 -8.95 -3.56 -1.58
C LEU A 30 -9.42 -4.72 -0.70
N ALA A 31 -9.94 -5.78 -1.32
CA ALA A 31 -10.22 -7.03 -0.65
C ALA A 31 -8.91 -7.81 -0.51
N GLY A 32 -8.42 -7.99 0.72
CA GLY A 32 -7.16 -8.68 1.01
C GLY A 32 -6.81 -8.57 2.49
N ALA A 33 -5.99 -9.49 2.97
CA ALA A 33 -5.43 -9.43 4.33
C ALA A 33 -4.11 -8.65 4.30
N SER A 34 -3.73 -8.05 5.43
CA SER A 34 -2.39 -7.47 5.55
C SER A 34 -1.33 -8.56 5.71
N LEU A 35 -0.08 -8.24 5.42
CA LEU A 35 1.06 -9.12 5.71
C LEU A 35 1.16 -9.37 7.23
N ALA A 36 0.76 -8.40 8.06
CA ALA A 36 0.65 -8.60 9.50
C ALA A 36 -0.36 -9.71 9.85
N ASP A 37 -1.55 -9.70 9.24
CA ASP A 37 -2.57 -10.74 9.47
C ASP A 37 -2.07 -12.12 9.03
N ARG A 38 -1.31 -12.18 7.92
CA ARG A 38 -0.76 -13.43 7.38
C ARG A 38 0.27 -14.09 8.28
N ILE A 39 1.05 -13.31 9.03
CA ILE A 39 2.12 -13.80 9.89
C ILE A 39 1.69 -13.95 11.36
N ALA A 40 0.56 -13.36 11.74
CA ALA A 40 0.10 -13.34 13.13
C ALA A 40 -0.12 -14.75 13.70
N GLU A 41 -0.85 -15.61 13.00
CA GLU A 41 -1.17 -16.98 13.45
C GLU A 41 -0.14 -18.04 12.96
N PRO A 42 0.24 -18.08 11.67
CA PRO A 42 1.14 -19.11 11.15
C PRO A 42 2.61 -18.85 11.50
N GLY A 43 2.93 -17.65 11.99
CA GLY A 43 4.30 -17.18 12.19
C GLY A 43 4.94 -16.60 10.92
N PRO A 44 6.22 -16.21 11.00
CA PRO A 44 6.96 -15.63 9.88
C PRO A 44 6.97 -16.55 8.65
N VAL A 45 6.96 -15.94 7.47
CA VAL A 45 7.16 -16.69 6.21
C VAL A 45 8.62 -17.14 6.07
N ASP A 46 8.85 -18.17 5.25
CA ASP A 46 10.21 -18.63 4.95
C ASP A 46 10.99 -17.62 4.10
N ALA A 47 12.31 -17.81 4.01
CA ALA A 47 13.18 -16.88 3.28
C ALA A 47 12.82 -16.75 1.78
N PRO A 48 12.50 -17.83 1.04
CA PRO A 48 12.03 -17.72 -0.33
C PRO A 48 10.77 -16.86 -0.49
N GLU A 49 9.79 -17.01 0.40
CA GLU A 49 8.55 -16.24 0.36
C GLU A 49 8.79 -14.77 0.73
N ALA A 50 9.57 -14.52 1.78
CA ALA A 50 9.97 -13.17 2.17
C ALA A 50 10.66 -12.42 1.02
N ALA A 51 11.52 -13.10 0.25
CA ALA A 51 12.19 -12.52 -0.90
C ALA A 51 11.20 -12.15 -2.02
N ARG A 52 10.19 -12.98 -2.29
CA ARG A 52 9.15 -12.67 -3.29
C ARG A 52 8.34 -11.44 -2.90
N ILE A 53 7.87 -11.40 -1.65
CA ILE A 53 7.14 -10.24 -1.09
C ILE A 53 8.01 -8.98 -1.17
N GLY A 54 9.29 -9.09 -0.82
CA GLY A 54 10.25 -7.99 -0.89
C GLY A 54 10.43 -7.42 -2.30
N VAL A 55 10.53 -8.28 -3.33
CA VAL A 55 10.62 -7.84 -4.73
C VAL A 55 9.38 -7.07 -5.15
N ASP A 56 8.20 -7.58 -4.79
CA ASP A 56 6.94 -6.94 -5.15
C ASP A 56 6.75 -5.59 -4.45
N LEU A 57 7.08 -5.52 -3.16
CA LEU A 57 7.08 -4.29 -2.37
C LEU A 57 8.06 -3.26 -2.93
N LEU A 58 9.29 -3.66 -3.28
CA LEU A 58 10.28 -2.74 -3.86
C LEU A 58 9.83 -2.21 -5.23
N SER A 59 9.14 -3.03 -6.02
CA SER A 59 8.54 -2.55 -7.27
C SER A 59 7.47 -1.49 -7.01
N ALA A 60 6.62 -1.66 -6.00
CA ALA A 60 5.61 -0.66 -5.61
C ALA A 60 6.26 0.65 -5.12
N VAL A 61 7.27 0.54 -4.25
CA VAL A 61 8.01 1.70 -3.72
C VAL A 61 8.71 2.46 -4.84
N ARG A 62 9.34 1.76 -5.80
CA ARG A 62 9.96 2.40 -6.96
C ARG A 62 8.94 3.22 -7.75
N THR A 63 7.78 2.65 -8.06
CA THR A 63 6.71 3.37 -8.78
C THR A 63 6.25 4.61 -8.00
N ALA A 64 6.10 4.51 -6.68
CA ALA A 64 5.75 5.66 -5.84
C ALA A 64 6.84 6.75 -5.89
N HIS A 65 8.11 6.37 -5.78
CA HIS A 65 9.23 7.30 -5.85
C HIS A 65 9.36 7.98 -7.22
N GLU A 66 9.13 7.25 -8.32
CA GLU A 66 9.10 7.81 -9.68
C GLU A 66 7.99 8.85 -9.84
N ALA A 67 6.88 8.71 -9.11
CA ALA A 67 5.81 9.70 -9.02
C ALA A 67 6.09 10.84 -8.01
N GLY A 68 7.27 10.86 -7.37
CA GLY A 68 7.63 11.85 -6.34
C GLY A 68 6.95 11.64 -4.99
N VAL A 69 6.33 10.48 -4.75
CA VAL A 69 5.58 10.15 -3.54
C VAL A 69 6.44 9.32 -2.60
N LEU A 70 6.53 9.74 -1.34
CA LEU A 70 7.14 8.95 -0.26
C LEU A 70 6.03 8.36 0.63
N HIS A 71 5.99 7.03 0.78
CA HIS A 71 5.00 6.37 1.64
C HIS A 71 5.25 6.62 3.14
N ARG A 72 6.52 6.63 3.58
CA ARG A 72 6.98 6.90 4.95
C ARG A 72 6.54 5.95 6.08
N ASP A 73 5.59 5.06 5.82
CA ASP A 73 5.04 4.15 6.82
C ASP A 73 4.92 2.72 6.26
N ILE A 74 6.04 2.20 5.76
CA ILE A 74 6.10 0.84 5.22
C ILE A 74 6.23 -0.12 6.41
N THR A 75 5.13 -0.80 6.74
CA THR A 75 5.03 -1.81 7.80
C THR A 75 4.20 -2.99 7.31
N PRO A 76 4.29 -4.19 7.93
CA PRO A 76 3.47 -5.34 7.52
C PRO A 76 1.95 -5.07 7.57
N ALA A 77 1.49 -4.16 8.43
CA ALA A 77 0.07 -3.77 8.50
C ALA A 77 -0.37 -2.94 7.28
N ASN A 78 0.56 -2.27 6.61
CA ASN A 78 0.31 -1.44 5.43
C ASN A 78 0.68 -2.14 4.11
N VAL A 79 1.01 -3.44 4.15
CA VAL A 79 1.26 -4.26 2.97
C VAL A 79 0.09 -5.22 2.82
N LEU A 80 -0.71 -5.04 1.78
CA LEU A 80 -1.79 -5.97 1.45
C LEU A 80 -1.24 -7.11 0.59
N ILE A 81 -1.69 -8.32 0.88
CA ILE A 81 -1.32 -9.53 0.13
C ILE A 81 -2.57 -10.25 -0.38
N GLU A 82 -2.42 -10.93 -1.51
CA GLU A 82 -3.43 -11.75 -2.18
C GLU A 82 -3.13 -13.25 -2.08
#